data_AF-A0A1B9AFF9-F1
#
_entry.id   AF-A0A1B9AFF9-F1
#
_cell.length_a   1.000
_cell.length_b   1.000
_cell.length_c   1.000
_cell.angle_alpha   90.00
_cell.angle_beta   90.00
_cell.angle_gamma   90.00
#
_symmetry.space_group_name_H-M   'P 1'
#
loop_
_entity.id
_entity.type
_entity.pdbx_description
1 polymer ?
#
loop_
_entity_poly.entity_id
_entity_poly.type
_entity_poly.pdbx_seq_one_letter_code
_entity_poly.pdbx_strand_id
1 'polypeptide(L)'
;MAKLFPKEHIIGFLSSIALTVAALLVLFLEISFGFKMAILLITAGLQASLQIFLFMHINESKERRTLYTNILYALFVALVTIFGSMFVLLWDW
;
A
#
# COMPACT_ATOMS: atom_id res chain seq x y z
N MET A 1 -0.10 -11.75 -32.44
CA MET A 1 -0.85 -12.05 -31.20
C MET A 1 0.01 -12.10 -29.91
N ALA A 2 1.34 -11.97 -29.98
CA ALA A 2 2.23 -12.01 -28.79
C ALA A 2 2.42 -10.66 -28.05
N LYS A 3 1.63 -9.61 -28.37
CA LYS A 3 1.74 -8.26 -27.78
C LYS A 3 0.58 -7.88 -26.86
N LEU A 4 -0.33 -8.82 -26.58
CA LEU A 4 -1.59 -8.61 -25.85
C LEU A 4 -1.59 -9.11 -24.40
N PHE A 5 -0.50 -9.74 -23.94
CA PHE A 5 -0.36 -10.06 -22.52
C PHE A 5 0.38 -8.91 -21.84
N PRO A 6 -0.29 -8.10 -21.01
CA PRO A 6 0.38 -7.05 -20.25
C PRO A 6 1.22 -7.70 -19.16
N LYS A 7 2.45 -8.06 -19.52
CA LYS A 7 3.41 -8.76 -18.65
C LYS A 7 3.66 -7.98 -17.36
N GLU A 8 3.65 -6.65 -17.43
CA GLU A 8 3.86 -5.77 -16.28
C GLU A 8 2.73 -5.87 -15.25
N HIS A 9 1.47 -5.90 -15.69
CA HIS A 9 0.33 -6.14 -14.79
C HIS A 9 0.37 -7.52 -14.15
N ILE A 10 0.78 -8.55 -14.89
CA ILE A 10 0.87 -9.93 -14.36
C ILE A 10 1.97 -10.02 -13.31
N ILE A 11 3.14 -9.43 -13.56
CA ILE A 11 4.25 -9.39 -12.61
C ILE A 11 3.85 -8.63 -11.34
N GLY A 12 3.17 -7.48 -11.48
CA GLY A 12 2.72 -6.71 -10.34
C GLY A 12 1.61 -7.38 -9.53
N PHE A 13 0.72 -8.11 -10.20
CA PHE A 13 -0.29 -8.92 -9.53
C PHE A 13 0.32 -10.09 -8.75
N LEU A 14 1.29 -10.78 -9.34
CA LEU A 14 1.95 -11.92 -8.69
C LEU A 14 2.78 -11.48 -7.48
N SER A 15 3.49 -10.34 -7.57
CA SER A 15 4.22 -9.79 -6.43
C SER A 15 3.29 -9.33 -5.30
N SER A 16 2.13 -8.76 -5.64
CA SER A 16 1.08 -8.41 -4.67
C SER A 16 0.52 -9.64 -3.94
N ILE A 17 0.25 -10.73 -4.66
CA ILE A 17 -0.16 -12.00 -4.05
C ILE A 17 0.93 -12.53 -3.13
N ALA A 18 2.18 -12.55 -3.57
CA ALA A 18 3.30 -13.06 -2.78
C ALA A 18 3.47 -12.29 -1.45
N LEU A 19 3.40 -10.96 -1.49
CA LEU A 19 3.46 -10.12 -0.28
C LEU A 19 2.28 -10.34 0.65
N THR A 20 1.07 -10.52 0.10
CA THR A 20 -0.13 -10.78 0.90
C THR A 20 -0.04 -12.14 1.59
N VAL A 21 0.39 -13.18 0.88
CA VAL A 21 0.61 -14.49 1.48
C VAL A 21 1.71 -14.44 2.54
N ALA A 22 2.81 -13.73 2.28
CA ALA A 22 3.86 -13.54 3.28
C ALA A 22 3.34 -12.86 4.55
N ALA A 23 2.53 -11.81 4.43
CA ALA A 23 1.90 -11.15 5.57
C ALA A 23 0.93 -12.09 6.33
N LEU A 24 0.16 -12.93 5.62
CA LEU A 24 -0.72 -13.91 6.23
C LEU A 24 0.06 -14.98 7.01
N LEU A 25 1.19 -15.45 6.48
CA LEU A 25 2.03 -16.44 7.17
C LEU A 25 2.56 -15.94 8.52
N VAL A 26 2.88 -14.65 8.62
CA VAL A 26 3.34 -14.01 9.87
C VAL A 26 2.31 -14.12 10.99
N LEU A 27 1.02 -14.21 10.68
CA LEU A 27 -0.03 -14.38 11.68
C LEU A 27 0.05 -15.76 12.36
N PHE A 28 0.42 -16.80 11.60
CA PHE A 28 0.55 -18.17 12.08
C PHE A 28 1.85 -18.44 12.84
N LEU A 29 2.87 -17.60 12.70
CA LEU A 29 4.11 -17.73 13.47
C LEU A 29 3.88 -17.42 14.95
N GLU A 30 4.48 -18.19 15.85
CA GLU A 30 4.42 -17.97 17.31
C GLU A 30 5.48 -16.95 17.79
N ILE A 31 5.48 -15.76 17.18
CA ILE A 31 6.36 -14.64 17.58
C ILE A 31 5.60 -13.60 18.41
N SER A 32 6.33 -12.73 19.12
CA SER A 32 5.71 -11.71 19.98
C SER A 32 4.90 -10.69 19.17
N PHE A 33 3.87 -10.12 19.81
CA PHE A 33 2.95 -9.17 19.17
C PHE A 33 3.67 -7.98 18.52
N GLY A 34 4.69 -7.42 19.19
CA GLY A 34 5.47 -6.31 18.66
C GLY A 34 6.18 -6.65 17.35
N PHE A 35 6.79 -7.84 17.28
CA PHE A 35 7.45 -8.30 16.05
C PHE A 35 6.45 -8.59 14.93
N LYS A 36 5.29 -9.21 15.24
CA LYS A 36 4.21 -9.40 14.25
C LYS A 36 3.79 -8.07 13.65
N MET A 37 3.53 -7.07 14.49
CA MET A 37 3.02 -5.78 14.05
C MET A 37 4.03 -5.01 13.21
N ALA A 38 5.31 -5.04 13.58
CA ALA A 38 6.38 -4.43 12.79
C ALA A 38 6.44 -5.04 11.38
N ILE A 39 6.42 -6.38 11.28
CA ILE A 39 6.47 -7.06 9.99
C ILE A 39 5.23 -6.73 9.15
N LEU A 40 4.03 -6.76 9.75
CA LEU A 40 2.78 -6.43 9.06
C LEU A 40 2.78 -5.00 8.52
N LEU A 41 3.22 -4.01 9.31
CA LEU A 41 3.33 -2.63 8.87
C LEU A 41 4.31 -2.45 7.72
N ILE A 42 5.46 -3.14 7.76
CA ILE A 42 6.43 -3.12 6.66
C ILE A 42 5.82 -3.71 5.38
N THR A 43 5.19 -4.90 5.48
CA THR A 43 4.54 -5.53 4.33
C THR A 43 3.39 -4.68 3.77
N ALA A 44 2.63 -3.99 4.63
CA ALA A 44 1.57 -3.07 4.21
C ALA A 44 2.13 -1.84 3.46
N GLY A 45 3.24 -1.27 3.92
CA GLY A 45 3.93 -0.17 3.23
C GLY A 45 4.50 -0.57 1.87
N LEU A 46 5.08 -1.78 1.79
CA LEU A 46 5.53 -2.36 0.52
C LEU A 46 4.35 -2.58 -0.44
N GLN A 47 3.22 -3.07 0.07
CA GLN A 47 2.00 -3.24 -0.73
C GLN A 47 1.47 -1.92 -1.29
N ALA A 48 1.34 -0.89 -0.44
CA ALA A 48 0.91 0.45 -0.88
C ALA A 48 1.83 1.00 -1.98
N SER A 49 3.14 0.76 -1.85
CA SER A 49 4.13 1.16 -2.85
C SER A 49 3.93 0.42 -4.17
N LEU A 50 3.80 -0.92 -4.15
CA LEU A 50 3.52 -1.69 -5.36
C LEU A 50 2.24 -1.20 -6.06
N GLN A 51 1.22 -0.80 -5.30
CA GLN A 51 -0.02 -0.30 -5.86
C GLN A 51 0.16 1.01 -6.64
N ILE A 52 0.96 1.93 -6.11
CA ILE A 52 1.27 3.20 -6.76
C ILE A 52 2.13 2.97 -8.02
N PHE A 53 3.15 2.11 -7.95
CA PHE A 53 4.08 1.91 -9.05
C PHE A 53 3.56 1.01 -10.17
N LEU A 54 2.95 -0.13 -9.84
CA LEU A 54 2.56 -1.17 -10.80
C LEU A 54 1.11 -1.10 -11.25
N PHE A 55 0.19 -0.61 -10.41
CA PHE A 55 -1.22 -0.50 -10.81
C PHE A 55 -1.55 0.90 -11.30
N MET A 56 -0.98 1.93 -10.68
CA MET A 56 -1.24 3.31 -11.07
C MET A 56 -0.39 3.82 -12.24
N HIS A 57 0.52 3.00 -12.80
CA HIS A 57 1.40 3.31 -13.94
C HIS A 57 1.95 4.74 -13.89
N ILE A 58 2.32 5.17 -12.69
CA ILE A 58 2.62 6.57 -12.40
C ILE A 58 3.82 7.07 -13.23
N ASN A 59 4.67 6.12 -13.63
CA ASN A 59 5.87 6.36 -14.40
C ASN A 59 5.65 6.31 -15.92
N GLU A 60 4.43 6.05 -16.41
CA GLU A 60 4.13 6.07 -17.85
C GLU A 60 3.23 7.26 -18.24
N SER A 61 2.60 7.92 -17.26
CA SER A 61 1.76 9.08 -17.52
C SER A 61 2.59 10.31 -17.94
N LYS A 62 2.07 11.09 -18.91
CA LYS A 62 2.68 12.36 -19.33
C LYS A 62 2.66 13.43 -18.22
N GLU A 63 1.76 13.28 -17.25
CA GLU A 63 1.56 14.20 -16.13
C GLU A 63 1.97 13.60 -14.77
N ARG A 64 3.16 13.00 -14.71
CA ARG A 64 3.64 12.35 -13.47
C ARG A 64 3.57 13.27 -12.26
N ARG A 65 3.96 14.55 -12.42
CA ARG A 65 3.97 15.53 -11.32
C ARG A 65 2.58 15.75 -10.72
N THR A 66 1.56 15.95 -11.55
CA THR A 66 0.17 16.16 -11.10
C THR A 66 -0.35 14.95 -10.34
N LEU A 67 -0.04 13.74 -10.82
CA LEU A 67 -0.49 12.50 -10.20
C LEU A 67 0.18 12.26 -8.85
N TYR A 68 1.49 12.49 -8.74
CA TYR A 68 2.21 12.44 -7.46
C TYR A 68 1.67 13.44 -6.45
N THR A 69 1.39 14.68 -6.86
CA THR A 69 0.81 15.68 -5.96
C THR A 69 -0.58 15.30 -5.49
N ASN A 70 -1.40 14.68 -6.36
CA ASN A 70 -2.74 14.26 -6.00
C ASN A 70 -2.72 13.10 -5.00
N ILE A 71 -1.82 12.12 -5.17
CA ILE A 71 -1.67 11.02 -4.20
C ILE A 71 -1.16 11.53 -2.86
N LEU A 72 -0.19 12.44 -2.86
CA LEU A 72 0.31 13.04 -1.63
C LEU A 72 -0.80 13.82 -0.91
N TYR A 73 -1.63 14.56 -1.65
CA TYR A 73 -2.79 15.25 -1.12
C TYR A 73 -3.82 14.26 -0.55
N ALA A 74 -4.15 13.19 -1.27
CA ALA A 74 -5.06 12.15 -0.79
C ALA A 74 -4.55 11.46 0.48
N LEU A 75 -3.23 11.19 0.56
CA LEU A 75 -2.60 10.64 1.76
C LEU A 75 -2.69 11.62 2.94
N PHE A 76 -2.42 12.90 2.70
CA PHE A 76 -2.56 13.93 3.72
C PHE A 76 -3.99 14.01 4.26
N VAL A 77 -5.00 14.06 3.37
CA VAL A 77 -6.41 14.07 3.76
C VAL A 77 -6.74 12.82 4.58
N ALA A 78 -6.32 11.63 4.14
CA ALA A 78 -6.54 10.39 4.87
C ALA A 78 -5.94 10.41 6.28
N LEU A 79 -4.70 10.90 6.43
CA LEU A 79 -4.05 11.02 7.74
C LEU A 79 -4.77 12.02 8.64
N VAL A 80 -5.13 13.20 8.13
CA VAL A 80 -5.86 14.21 8.89
C VAL A 80 -7.22 13.68 9.34
N THR A 81 -7.93 12.94 8.47
CA THR A 81 -9.20 12.32 8.83
C THR A 81 -9.00 11.26 9.92
N ILE A 82 -8.04 10.34 9.77
CA ILE A 82 -7.81 9.28 10.77
C ILE A 82 -7.40 9.88 12.11
N PHE A 83 -6.38 10.74 12.13
CA PHE A 83 -5.90 11.34 13.38
C PHE A 83 -6.93 12.31 13.98
N GLY A 84 -7.63 13.08 13.16
CA GLY A 84 -8.69 13.96 13.62
C GLY A 84 -9.86 13.19 14.25
N SER A 85 -10.32 12.11 13.61
CA SER A 85 -11.34 11.23 14.17
C SER A 85 -10.88 10.55 15.45
N MET A 86 -9.63 10.04 15.48
CA MET A 86 -9.07 9.46 16.70
C MET A 86 -8.97 10.49 17.83
N PHE A 87 -8.57 11.72 17.52
CA PHE A 87 -8.50 12.81 18.49
C PHE A 87 -9.88 13.12 19.08
N VAL A 88 -10.90 13.28 18.25
CA VAL A 88 -12.27 13.58 18.73
C VAL A 88 -12.86 12.41 19.53
N LEU A 89 -12.69 11.17 19.08
CA LEU A 89 -13.34 10.01 19.70
C LEU A 89 -12.59 9.47 20.93
N LEU A 90 -11.26 9.61 20.99
CA LEU A 90 -10.46 9.08 22.10
C LEU A 90 -10.18 10.13 23.16
N TRP A 91 -10.12 11.41 22.79
CA TRP A 91 -9.69 12.48 23.70
C TRP A 91 -10.84 13.23 24.37
N ASP A 92 -12.09 12.82 24.10
CA ASP A 92 -13.36 13.28 24.71
C ASP A 92 -13.26 14.71 25.28
N TRP A 93 -13.15 15.68 24.37
CA TRP A 93 -13.29 17.08 24.75
C TRP A 93 -14.76 17.45 24.97
#